data_AF-A0A522XKV0-F1
#
_entry.id   AF-A0A522XKV0-F1
#
_cell.length_a   1.000
_cell.length_b   1.000
_cell.length_c   1.000
_cell.angle_alpha   90.00
_cell.angle_beta   90.00
_cell.angle_gamma   90.00
#
_symmetry.space_group_name_H-M   'P 1'
#
loop_
_entity.id
_entity.type
_entity.pdbx_description
1 polymer ?
#
loop_
_entity_poly.entity_id
_entity_poly.type
_entity_poly.pdbx_seq_one_letter_code
_entity_poly.pdbx_strand_id
1 'polypeptide(L)'
;LAALDGKPHEPGGIPDGFYTVGDSANPQPGFQKAIIDAVAKVTHIAPADANGEIIGSPVVALGVINYPVRELGLCAGITDARFVTTTEVYPDSPRATPAQCNAAQVAAVRAAIDYALTSHERLASTAGK
;
A
#
# COMPACT_ATOMS: atom_id res chain seq x y z
N LEU A 1 3.49 19.24 10.09
CA LEU A 1 2.07 19.61 10.25
C LEU A 1 1.79 20.25 11.61
N ALA A 2 2.22 19.66 12.73
CA ALA A 2 1.97 20.20 14.08
C ALA A 2 2.21 21.72 14.26
N ALA A 3 3.33 22.25 13.74
CA ALA A 3 3.62 23.69 13.82
C ALA A 3 2.65 24.58 13.00
N LEU A 4 2.15 24.10 11.85
CA LEU A 4 1.13 24.78 11.06
C LEU A 4 -0.18 24.90 11.86
N ASP A 5 -0.50 23.86 12.65
CA ASP A 5 -1.70 23.78 13.48
C ASP A 5 -1.51 24.36 14.90
N GLY A 6 -0.33 24.89 15.22
CA GLY A 6 0.00 25.39 16.57
C GLY A 6 0.03 24.32 17.66
N LYS A 7 0.28 23.05 17.30
CA LYS A 7 0.31 21.90 18.22
C LYS A 7 1.75 21.44 18.51
N PRO A 8 2.02 20.84 19.68
CA PRO A 8 3.26 20.13 19.93
C PRO A 8 3.48 19.01 18.91
N HIS A 9 4.73 18.79 18.49
CA HIS A 9 5.06 17.65 17.65
C HIS A 9 5.35 16.43 18.49
N GLU A 10 4.64 15.34 18.22
CA GLU A 10 4.96 14.01 18.75
C GLU A 10 5.57 13.16 17.63
N PRO A 11 6.83 12.70 17.76
CA PRO A 11 7.45 11.82 16.77
C PRO A 11 6.75 10.46 16.74
N GLY A 12 6.26 10.07 15.56
CA GLY A 12 5.77 8.72 15.32
C GLY A 12 6.90 7.75 14.96
N GLY A 13 6.62 6.44 15.06
CA GLY A 13 7.51 5.40 14.52
C GLY A 13 7.53 5.42 13.00
N ILE A 14 8.71 5.23 12.41
CA ILE A 14 8.87 5.07 10.95
C ILE A 14 8.88 3.57 10.64
N PRO A 15 7.98 3.06 9.78
CA PRO A 15 7.95 1.65 9.43
C PRO A 15 9.21 1.25 8.64
N ASP A 16 9.96 0.24 9.12
CA ASP A 16 11.13 -0.28 8.41
C ASP A 16 10.72 -1.28 7.31
N GLY A 17 10.40 -0.78 6.12
CA GLY A 17 10.17 -1.58 4.91
C GLY A 17 9.09 -1.01 4.00
N PHE A 18 8.80 -1.73 2.93
CA PHE A 18 7.72 -1.40 2.01
C PHE A 18 6.36 -1.77 2.60
N TYR A 19 5.34 -0.96 2.38
CA TYR A 19 3.95 -1.30 2.67
C TYR A 19 2.99 -0.64 1.68
N THR A 20 1.72 -1.02 1.72
CA THR A 20 0.65 -0.40 0.94
C THR A 20 -0.46 0.15 1.82
N VAL A 21 -1.09 1.20 1.30
CA VAL A 21 -2.31 1.79 1.85
C VAL A 21 -3.46 1.55 0.87
N GLY A 22 -4.41 0.72 1.26
CA GLY A 22 -5.66 0.49 0.53
C GLY A 22 -6.79 1.44 0.96
N ASP A 23 -7.89 1.40 0.23
CA ASP A 23 -9.12 2.11 0.59
C ASP A 23 -9.95 1.26 1.56
N SER A 24 -10.29 1.79 2.74
CA SER A 24 -11.12 1.08 3.71
C SER A 24 -12.55 0.84 3.21
N ALA A 25 -13.07 1.69 2.32
CA ALA A 25 -14.40 1.49 1.71
C ALA A 25 -14.39 0.41 0.61
N ASN A 26 -13.22 0.15 0.00
CA ASN A 26 -13.03 -0.86 -1.03
C ASN A 26 -11.65 -1.55 -0.88
N PRO A 27 -11.46 -2.42 0.13
CA PRO A 27 -10.13 -2.88 0.55
C PRO A 27 -9.33 -3.69 -0.48
N GLN A 28 -10.00 -4.35 -1.42
CA GLN A 28 -9.39 -5.18 -2.46
C GLN A 28 -8.21 -6.06 -1.95
N PRO A 29 -8.40 -6.93 -0.94
CA PRO A 29 -7.29 -7.59 -0.25
C PRO A 29 -6.45 -8.48 -1.17
N GLY A 30 -7.07 -9.12 -2.19
CA GLY A 30 -6.34 -9.89 -3.20
C GLY A 30 -5.42 -9.03 -4.06
N PHE A 31 -5.82 -7.79 -4.38
CA PHE A 31 -5.02 -6.83 -5.13
C PHE A 31 -3.83 -6.34 -4.31
N GLN A 32 -4.06 -5.93 -3.06
CA GLN A 32 -2.98 -5.50 -2.16
C GLN A 32 -1.97 -6.64 -1.94
N LYS A 33 -2.47 -7.86 -1.71
CA LYS A 33 -1.60 -9.04 -1.52
C LYS A 33 -0.73 -9.32 -2.75
N ALA A 34 -1.28 -9.21 -3.97
CA ALA A 34 -0.50 -9.42 -5.18
C ALA A 34 0.67 -8.44 -5.31
N ILE A 35 0.46 -7.18 -4.92
CA ILE A 35 1.51 -6.17 -4.88
C ILE A 35 2.56 -6.53 -3.82
N ILE A 36 2.14 -6.82 -2.59
CA ILE A 36 3.06 -7.18 -1.50
C ILE A 36 3.90 -8.41 -1.86
N ASP A 37 3.27 -9.48 -2.37
CA ASP A 37 3.96 -10.70 -2.77
C ASP A 37 5.02 -10.47 -3.85
N ALA A 38 4.77 -9.54 -4.77
CA ALA A 38 5.72 -9.18 -5.82
C ALA A 38 6.88 -8.35 -5.25
N VAL A 39 6.58 -7.35 -4.42
CA VAL A 39 7.59 -6.44 -3.84
C VAL A 39 8.46 -7.13 -2.80
N ALA A 40 7.91 -8.09 -2.05
CA ALA A 40 8.65 -8.89 -1.06
C ALA A 40 9.83 -9.68 -1.66
N LYS A 41 9.86 -9.87 -2.99
CA LYS A 41 10.98 -10.48 -3.72
C LYS A 41 12.13 -9.51 -4.01
N VAL A 42 11.90 -8.21 -3.83
CA VAL A 42 12.82 -7.12 -4.20
C VAL A 42 13.38 -6.43 -2.96
N THR A 43 12.53 -6.19 -1.97
CA THR A 43 12.87 -5.52 -0.71
C THR A 43 12.03 -6.09 0.44
N HIS A 44 12.40 -5.79 1.68
CA HIS A 44 11.65 -6.22 2.86
C HIS A 44 10.35 -5.44 3.02
N ILE A 45 9.34 -6.12 3.54
CA ILE A 45 8.02 -5.56 3.86
C ILE A 45 8.03 -5.05 5.31
N ALA A 46 7.41 -3.91 5.54
CA ALA A 46 7.34 -3.32 6.87
C ALA A 46 6.58 -4.25 7.83
N PRO A 47 7.15 -4.58 9.00
CA PRO A 47 6.41 -5.29 10.04
C PRO A 47 5.41 -4.36 10.72
N ALA A 48 4.41 -4.95 11.37
CA ALA A 48 3.61 -4.23 12.34
C ALA A 48 4.45 -3.85 13.57
N ASP A 49 4.11 -2.74 14.22
CA ASP A 49 4.67 -2.37 15.51
C ASP A 49 4.09 -3.22 16.67
N ALA A 50 4.43 -2.88 17.91
CA ALA A 50 3.99 -3.60 19.10
C ALA A 50 2.46 -3.59 19.31
N ASN A 51 1.74 -2.65 18.69
CA ASN A 51 0.28 -2.55 18.74
C ASN A 51 -0.39 -3.28 17.57
N GLY A 52 0.38 -3.88 16.67
CA GLY A 52 -0.17 -4.45 15.44
C GLY A 52 -0.49 -3.40 14.38
N GLU A 53 0.18 -2.24 14.43
CA GLU A 53 -0.10 -1.10 13.57
C GLU A 53 1.08 -0.75 12.64
N ILE A 54 0.79 -0.03 11.56
CA ILE A 54 1.76 0.72 10.76
C ILE A 54 1.25 2.16 10.73
N ILE A 55 2.08 3.12 11.14
CA ILE A 55 1.74 4.56 11.26
C ILE A 55 0.39 4.83 11.96
N GLY A 56 0.12 4.12 13.06
CA GLY A 56 -1.11 4.27 13.85
C GLY A 56 -2.36 3.67 13.20
N SER A 57 -2.18 2.83 12.18
CA SER A 57 -3.27 2.10 11.51
C SER A 57 -3.15 0.61 11.72
N PRO A 58 -4.24 -0.10 12.09
CA PRO A 58 -4.23 -1.54 12.20
C PRO A 58 -3.79 -2.22 10.90
N VAL A 59 -2.83 -3.13 11.01
CA VAL A 59 -2.38 -3.96 9.89
C VAL A 59 -3.44 -5.01 9.57
N VAL A 60 -3.93 -5.03 8.33
CA VAL A 60 -4.98 -5.96 7.88
C VAL A 60 -4.42 -7.21 7.19
N ALA A 61 -3.17 -7.13 6.73
CA ALA A 61 -2.33 -8.22 6.22
C ALA A 61 -0.87 -7.75 6.24
N LEU A 62 0.11 -8.65 6.12
CA LEU A 62 1.54 -8.26 6.12
C LEU A 62 1.82 -7.08 5.18
N GLY A 63 2.24 -5.94 5.73
CA GLY A 63 2.52 -4.73 4.97
C GLY A 63 1.32 -4.04 4.35
N VAL A 64 0.09 -4.29 4.82
CA VAL A 64 -1.13 -3.65 4.30
C VAL A 64 -1.88 -2.97 5.44
N ILE A 65 -2.16 -1.68 5.27
CA ILE A 65 -3.12 -0.90 6.05
C ILE A 65 -4.18 -0.31 5.13
N ASN A 66 -5.29 0.18 5.69
CA ASN A 66 -6.33 0.86 4.92
C ASN A 66 -6.70 2.20 5.53
N TYR A 67 -6.96 3.19 4.68
CA TYR A 67 -7.51 4.49 5.05
C TYR A 67 -8.84 4.77 4.34
N PRO A 68 -9.73 5.59 4.92
CA PRO A 68 -10.87 6.14 4.19
C PRO A 68 -10.38 7.21 3.21
N VAL A 69 -9.72 6.76 2.13
CA VAL A 69 -8.90 7.61 1.25
C VAL A 69 -9.69 8.78 0.64
N ARG A 70 -11.00 8.60 0.41
CA ARG A 70 -11.88 9.65 -0.11
C ARG A 70 -12.21 10.69 0.95
N GLU A 71 -12.55 10.28 2.16
CA GLU A 71 -12.87 11.19 3.27
C GLU A 71 -11.66 12.03 3.67
N LEU A 72 -10.46 11.45 3.59
CA LEU A 72 -9.20 12.13 3.86
C LEU A 72 -8.65 12.93 2.67
N GLY A 73 -9.34 12.95 1.52
CA GLY A 73 -8.91 13.68 0.33
C GLY A 73 -7.59 13.19 -0.29
N LEU A 74 -7.24 11.91 -0.09
CA LEU A 74 -6.02 11.32 -0.62
C LEU A 74 -6.16 11.04 -2.11
N CYS A 75 -5.02 11.04 -2.83
CA CYS A 75 -4.99 10.86 -4.28
C CYS A 75 -5.71 9.57 -4.75
N ALA A 76 -5.55 8.49 -4.00
CA ALA A 76 -6.21 7.20 -4.26
C ALA A 76 -7.76 7.28 -4.25
N GLY A 77 -8.36 8.32 -3.65
CA GLY A 77 -9.80 8.54 -3.58
C GLY A 77 -10.38 9.53 -4.61
N ILE A 78 -9.55 10.09 -5.51
CA ILE A 78 -9.99 11.13 -6.47
C ILE A 78 -10.92 10.56 -7.55
N THR A 79 -10.72 9.32 -7.98
CA THR A 79 -11.51 8.66 -9.04
C THR A 79 -12.29 7.48 -8.50
N ASP A 80 -13.27 6.99 -9.26
CA ASP A 80 -14.01 5.76 -8.95
C ASP A 80 -13.27 4.48 -9.43
N ALA A 81 -11.94 4.51 -9.45
CA ALA A 81 -11.14 3.38 -9.88
C ALA A 81 -11.38 2.16 -8.98
N ARG A 82 -11.64 1.00 -9.60
CA ARG A 82 -11.93 -0.25 -8.86
C ARG A 82 -10.77 -0.72 -7.99
N PHE A 83 -9.54 -0.58 -8.49
CA PHE A 83 -8.33 -1.00 -7.80
C PHE A 83 -7.48 0.23 -7.52
N VAL A 84 -7.24 0.49 -6.24
CA VAL A 84 -6.43 1.63 -5.78
C VAL A 84 -5.48 1.17 -4.69
N THR A 85 -4.31 1.81 -4.64
CA THR A 85 -3.32 1.61 -3.59
C THR A 85 -2.41 2.83 -3.58
N THR A 86 -1.84 3.15 -2.41
CA THR A 86 -0.67 4.02 -2.30
C THR A 86 0.49 3.17 -1.83
N THR A 87 1.59 3.19 -2.57
CA THR A 87 2.81 2.45 -2.25
C THR A 87 3.72 3.33 -1.39
N GLU A 88 4.24 2.75 -0.31
CA GLU A 88 5.09 3.47 0.64
C GLU A 88 6.42 2.71 0.74
N VAL A 89 7.48 3.33 0.21
CA VAL A 89 8.85 2.80 0.25
C VAL A 89 9.59 3.46 1.40
N TYR A 90 10.40 2.70 2.12
CA TYR A 90 11.33 3.24 3.11
C TYR A 90 12.78 3.22 2.59
N PRO A 91 13.32 4.36 2.08
CA PRO A 91 14.64 4.41 1.47
C PRO A 91 15.80 4.50 2.47
N ASP A 92 15.54 4.90 3.71
CA ASP A 92 16.59 5.17 4.70
C ASP A 92 16.96 3.93 5.54
N SER A 93 16.35 2.78 5.25
CA SER A 93 16.71 1.52 5.90
C SER A 93 18.14 1.12 5.52
N PRO A 94 18.97 0.62 6.47
CA PRO A 94 20.27 0.04 6.14
C PRO A 94 20.15 -1.21 5.25
N ARG A 95 18.93 -1.75 5.07
CA ARG A 95 18.62 -2.92 4.23
C ARG A 95 18.08 -2.53 2.85
N ALA A 96 17.90 -1.23 2.58
CA ALA A 96 17.43 -0.72 1.31
C ALA A 96 18.57 -0.02 0.56
N THR A 97 18.43 0.01 -0.77
CA THR A 97 19.27 0.82 -1.66
C THR A 97 18.37 1.64 -2.57
N PRO A 98 18.86 2.76 -3.14
CA PRO A 98 18.08 3.55 -4.11
C PRO A 98 17.58 2.71 -5.29
N ALA A 99 18.40 1.75 -5.77
CA ALA A 99 18.01 0.85 -6.85
C ALA A 99 16.87 -0.10 -6.44
N GLN A 100 16.92 -0.67 -5.24
CA GLN A 100 15.83 -1.50 -4.71
C GLN A 100 14.54 -0.70 -4.52
N CYS A 101 14.62 0.56 -4.10
CA CYS A 101 13.46 1.44 -3.96
C CYS A 101 12.73 1.63 -5.31
N ASN A 102 13.49 1.91 -6.37
CA ASN A 102 12.94 2.04 -7.73
C ASN A 102 12.36 0.70 -8.22
N ALA A 103 13.09 -0.40 -7.99
CA ALA A 103 12.64 -1.73 -8.40
C ALA A 103 11.36 -2.17 -7.66
N ALA A 104 11.20 -1.81 -6.39
CA ALA A 104 10.00 -2.07 -5.60
C ALA A 104 8.78 -1.35 -6.20
N GLN A 105 8.91 -0.08 -6.57
CA GLN A 105 7.82 0.67 -7.21
C GLN A 105 7.44 0.07 -8.57
N VAL A 106 8.43 -0.30 -9.40
CA VAL A 106 8.19 -0.97 -10.68
C VAL A 106 7.49 -2.33 -10.48
N ALA A 107 7.94 -3.13 -9.51
CA ALA A 107 7.33 -4.41 -9.19
C ALA A 107 5.87 -4.26 -8.74
N ALA A 108 5.57 -3.25 -7.92
CA ALA A 108 4.21 -2.93 -7.49
C ALA A 108 3.30 -2.56 -8.66
N VAL A 109 3.74 -1.65 -9.54
CA VAL A 109 2.95 -1.24 -10.73
C VAL A 109 2.67 -2.42 -11.65
N ARG A 110 3.69 -3.26 -11.93
CA ARG A 110 3.51 -4.44 -12.78
C ARG A 110 2.52 -5.44 -12.18
N ALA A 111 2.68 -5.77 -10.90
CA ALA A 111 1.79 -6.69 -10.21
C ALA A 111 0.34 -6.17 -10.16
N ALA A 112 0.15 -4.86 -9.96
CA ALA A 112 -1.15 -4.22 -10.00
C ALA A 112 -1.83 -4.35 -11.37
N ILE A 113 -1.08 -4.08 -12.45
CA ILE A 113 -1.59 -4.20 -13.83
C ILE A 113 -1.93 -5.65 -14.15
N ASP A 114 -1.04 -6.60 -13.84
CA ASP A 114 -1.26 -8.03 -14.08
C ASP A 114 -2.53 -8.52 -13.36
N TYR A 115 -2.69 -8.14 -12.08
CA TYR A 115 -3.89 -8.50 -11.32
C TYR A 115 -5.17 -7.92 -11.91
N ALA A 116 -5.13 -6.66 -12.38
CA ALA A 116 -6.28 -6.01 -12.99
C ALA A 116 -6.68 -6.70 -14.30
N LEU A 117 -5.71 -7.07 -15.15
CA LEU A 117 -5.93 -7.79 -16.41
C LEU A 117 -6.56 -9.17 -16.16
N THR A 118 -6.00 -9.99 -15.27
CA THR A 118 -6.57 -11.31 -14.94
C THR A 118 -7.96 -11.18 -14.31
N SER A 119 -8.20 -10.14 -13.51
CA SER A 119 -9.52 -9.87 -12.93
C SER A 119 -10.56 -9.49 -13.97
N HIS A 120 -10.16 -8.79 -15.03
CA HIS A 120 -11.02 -8.45 -16.16
C HIS A 120 -11.39 -9.69 -16.96
N GLU A 121 -10.42 -10.54 -17.31
CA GLU A 121 -10.64 -11.78 -18.06
C GLU A 121 -11.58 -12.74 -17.33
N ARG A 122 -11.44 -12.86 -16.01
CA ARG A 122 -12.36 -13.67 -15.18
C ARG A 122 -13.80 -13.19 -15.25
N LEU A 123 -14.01 -11.86 -15.17
CA LEU A 123 -15.34 -11.27 -15.27
C LEU A 123 -15.97 -11.50 -16.66
N ALA A 124 -15.19 -11.32 -17.72
CA ALA A 124 -15.64 -11.59 -19.09
C ALA A 124 -16.01 -13.07 -19.28
N SER A 125 -15.23 -13.99 -18.73
CA SER A 125 -15.52 -15.43 -18.78
C SER A 125 -16.78 -15.83 -18.02
N THR A 126 -17.09 -15.16 -16.90
CA THR A 126 -18.33 -15.41 -16.13
C THR A 126 -19.57 -14.79 -16.76
N ALA A 127 -19.45 -13.71 -17.54
CA ALA A 127 -20.57 -13.04 -18.19
C ALA A 127 -21.01 -13.70 -19.52
N GLY A 128 -20.16 -14.57 -20.10
CA GLY A 128 -20.45 -15.31 -21.32
C GLY A 128 -21.07 -16.70 -21.10
N LYS A 129 -21.46 -17.02 -19.86
CA LYS A 129 -22.27 -18.20 -19.48
C LYS A 129 -23.64 -17.73 -19.00
#